data_AF-A0A397VC99-F1
#
_entry.id   AF-A0A397VC99-F1
#
_cell.length_a   1.000
_cell.length_b   1.000
_cell.length_c   1.000
_cell.angle_alpha   90.00
_cell.angle_beta   90.00
_cell.angle_gamma   90.00
#
_symmetry.space_group_name_H-M   'P 1'
#
loop_
_entity.id
_entity.type
_entity.pdbx_description
1 polymer ?
#
loop_
_entity_poly.entity_id
_entity_poly.type
_entity_poly.pdbx_seq_one_letter_code
_entity_poly.pdbx_strand_id
1 'polypeptide(L)'
;MENPEQREEIRQGVVSSEIVCSNQKKIKHLQQAIKLAVNDKKDGLFWKGYIDLHFERYLLECVSAEGNIILSSSYIQKLLKKPCFLKIFCEQIFINCIQSDKQRLSKKIQNLHGAIIDIFPPIFFPDLQIDRFIPDFAKQLHRKIGNGLIKDAGQYRTKFVKAAQEDHVYISPNLIKDRMDTLFSQCREKFGERFTVRGSY
;
A
#
# COMPACT_ATOMS: atom_id res chain seq x y z
N MET A 1 -14.02 48.57 12.10
CA MET A 1 -14.49 47.59 13.10
C MET A 1 -14.55 46.26 12.40
N GLU A 2 -13.70 45.29 12.76
CA GLU A 2 -13.72 43.95 12.14
C GLU A 2 -14.97 43.18 12.59
N ASN A 3 -15.59 42.46 11.66
CA ASN A 3 -16.80 41.69 11.89
C ASN A 3 -16.52 40.55 12.92
N PRO A 4 -17.29 40.43 14.02
CA PRO A 4 -17.12 39.37 15.02
C PRO A 4 -17.09 37.94 14.46
N GLU A 5 -17.81 37.65 13.37
CA GLU A 5 -17.78 36.33 12.71
C GLU A 5 -16.40 35.99 12.12
N GLN A 6 -15.71 36.99 11.54
CA GLN A 6 -14.35 36.80 10.99
C GLN A 6 -13.32 36.52 12.09
N ARG A 7 -13.52 37.06 13.31
CA ARG A 7 -12.63 36.79 14.45
C ARG A 7 -12.80 35.38 14.99
N GLU A 8 -13.99 34.80 14.87
CA GLU A 8 -14.29 33.44 15.33
C GLU A 8 -13.76 32.38 14.34
N GLU A 9 -13.89 32.60 13.03
CA GLU A 9 -13.26 31.75 12.01
C GLU A 9 -11.73 31.75 12.09
N ILE A 10 -11.11 32.91 12.31
CA ILE A 10 -9.65 33.01 12.49
C ILE A 10 -9.22 32.26 13.76
N ARG A 11 -9.95 32.41 14.87
CA ARG A 11 -9.65 31.67 16.11
C ARG A 11 -9.82 30.16 15.95
N GLN A 12 -10.89 29.70 15.30
CA GLN A 12 -11.10 28.27 15.04
C GLN A 12 -10.05 27.69 14.08
N GLY A 13 -9.61 28.47 13.08
CA GLY A 13 -8.52 28.12 12.17
C GLY A 13 -7.16 28.02 12.88
N VAL A 14 -6.85 28.97 13.77
CA VAL A 14 -5.62 28.97 14.57
C VAL A 14 -5.60 27.80 15.55
N VAL A 15 -6.68 27.56 16.30
CA VAL A 15 -6.78 26.44 17.25
C VAL A 15 -6.67 25.09 16.52
N SER A 16 -7.31 24.94 15.36
CA SER A 16 -7.18 23.74 14.53
C SER A 16 -5.75 23.55 14.01
N SER A 17 -5.04 24.62 13.65
CA SER A 17 -3.66 24.56 13.18
C SER A 17 -2.66 24.19 14.30
N GLU A 18 -2.86 24.70 15.51
CA GLU A 18 -2.02 24.40 16.69
C GLU A 18 -2.21 22.96 17.17
N ILE A 19 -3.44 22.46 17.18
CA ILE A 19 -3.76 21.06 17.51
C ILE A 19 -3.13 20.12 16.48
N VAL A 20 -3.21 20.43 15.19
CA VAL A 20 -2.59 19.65 14.11
C VAL A 20 -1.06 19.63 14.25
N CYS A 21 -0.44 20.77 14.54
CA CYS A 21 1.01 20.88 14.74
C CYS A 21 1.50 20.10 15.98
N SER A 22 0.78 20.20 17.10
CA SER A 22 1.07 19.47 18.34
C SER A 22 0.97 17.95 18.14
N ASN A 23 -0.08 17.49 17.44
CA ASN A 23 -0.26 16.07 17.11
C ASN A 23 0.82 15.56 16.16
N GLN A 24 1.23 16.34 15.16
CA GLN A 24 2.33 15.97 14.27
C GLN A 24 3.67 15.79 15.01
N LYS A 25 3.99 16.66 15.98
CA LYS A 25 5.20 16.52 16.81
C LYS A 25 5.16 15.25 17.65
N LYS A 26 4.00 14.95 18.28
CA LYS A 26 3.81 13.71 19.05
C LYS A 26 3.96 12.46 18.19
N ILE A 27 3.37 12.46 16.99
CA ILE A 27 3.50 11.35 16.03
C ILE A 27 4.98 11.14 15.64
N LYS A 28 5.70 12.21 15.28
CA LYS A 28 7.13 12.12 14.93
C LYS A 28 7.97 11.55 16.08
N HIS A 29 7.69 11.98 17.31
CA HIS A 29 8.39 11.47 18.50
C HIS A 29 8.11 9.98 18.73
N LEU A 30 6.85 9.56 18.61
CA LEU A 30 6.46 8.14 18.69
C LEU A 30 7.14 7.31 17.60
N GLN A 31 7.17 7.81 16.36
CA GLN A 31 7.87 7.15 15.26
C GLN A 31 9.36 6.96 15.58
N GLN A 32 10.03 7.98 16.07
CA GLN A 32 11.44 7.88 16.48
C GLN A 32 11.65 6.83 17.59
N ALA A 33 10.79 6.81 18.61
CA ALA A 33 10.84 5.82 19.68
C ALA A 33 10.67 4.38 19.14
N ILE A 34 9.68 4.15 18.26
CA ILE A 34 9.47 2.86 17.60
C ILE A 34 10.69 2.49 16.75
N LYS A 35 11.28 3.43 16.02
CA LYS A 35 12.44 3.18 15.15
C LYS A 35 13.65 2.71 15.96
N LEU A 36 13.85 3.28 17.15
CA LEU A 36 14.89 2.86 18.08
C LEU A 36 14.58 1.47 18.63
N ALA A 37 13.34 1.23 19.06
CA ALA A 37 12.91 -0.04 19.64
C ALA A 37 12.93 -1.21 18.65
N VAL A 38 12.65 -0.98 17.35
CA VAL A 38 12.78 -1.99 16.28
C VAL A 38 14.21 -2.53 16.18
N ASN A 39 15.21 -1.67 16.44
CA ASN A 39 16.62 -2.03 16.38
C ASN A 39 17.19 -2.47 17.74
N ASP A 40 16.38 -2.42 18.80
CA ASP A 40 16.76 -2.89 20.13
C ASP A 40 16.72 -4.42 20.19
N LYS A 41 17.66 -5.02 20.93
CA LYS A 41 17.71 -6.45 21.19
C LYS A 41 16.56 -6.95 22.08
N LYS A 42 16.01 -6.08 22.95
CA LYS A 42 14.89 -6.45 23.83
C LYS A 42 13.53 -6.39 23.13
N ASP A 43 13.24 -5.26 22.51
CA ASP A 43 11.89 -4.98 21.99
C ASP A 43 11.78 -5.15 20.46
N GLY A 44 12.90 -5.33 19.76
CA GLY A 44 12.92 -5.42 18.30
C GLY A 44 12.10 -6.57 17.73
N LEU A 45 12.03 -7.71 18.44
CA LEU A 45 11.18 -8.84 18.04
C LEU A 45 9.69 -8.50 18.13
N PHE A 46 9.26 -7.79 19.17
CA PHE A 46 7.88 -7.37 19.32
C PHE A 46 7.47 -6.42 18.19
N TRP A 47 8.26 -5.37 17.94
CA TRP A 47 7.94 -4.38 16.91
C TRP A 47 8.00 -4.96 15.50
N LYS A 48 8.97 -5.84 15.23
CA LYS A 48 9.04 -6.57 13.96
C LYS A 48 7.79 -7.46 13.77
N GLY A 49 7.38 -8.20 14.79
CA GLY A 49 6.16 -9.00 14.76
C GLY A 49 4.90 -8.16 14.53
N TYR A 50 4.83 -6.97 15.12
CA TYR A 50 3.70 -6.05 14.90
C TYR A 50 3.68 -5.51 13.45
N ILE A 51 4.84 -5.14 12.89
CA ILE A 51 4.94 -4.70 11.50
C ILE A 51 4.53 -5.84 10.54
N ASP A 52 5.01 -7.05 10.78
CA ASP A 52 4.67 -8.23 9.99
C ASP A 52 3.15 -8.51 10.03
N LEU A 53 2.52 -8.40 11.21
CA LEU A 53 1.07 -8.53 11.37
C LEU A 53 0.31 -7.51 10.55
N HIS A 54 0.76 -6.26 10.53
CA HIS A 54 0.12 -5.21 9.74
C HIS A 54 0.18 -5.52 8.23
N PHE A 55 1.34 -5.97 7.73
CA PHE A 55 1.47 -6.38 6.33
C PHE A 55 0.58 -7.58 5.98
N GLU A 56 0.44 -8.55 6.89
CA GLU A 56 -0.49 -9.67 6.70
C GLU A 56 -1.94 -9.20 6.64
N ARG A 57 -2.33 -8.23 7.48
CA ARG A 57 -3.68 -7.66 7.47
C ARG A 57 -3.97 -6.89 6.19
N TYR A 58 -3.03 -6.06 5.75
CA TYR A 58 -3.15 -5.32 4.50
C TYR A 58 -3.28 -6.27 3.30
N LEU A 59 -2.52 -7.35 3.27
CA LEU A 59 -2.64 -8.39 2.24
C LEU A 59 -4.03 -9.04 2.22
N LEU A 60 -4.60 -9.35 3.39
CA LEU A 60 -5.97 -9.89 3.49
C LEU A 60 -7.00 -8.93 2.87
N GLU A 61 -6.87 -7.64 3.15
CA GLU A 61 -7.76 -6.61 2.60
C GLU A 61 -7.63 -6.55 1.06
N CYS A 62 -6.41 -6.53 0.53
CA CYS A 62 -6.17 -6.54 -0.91
C CYS A 62 -6.80 -7.77 -1.59
N VAL A 63 -6.59 -8.97 -1.05
CA VAL A 63 -7.10 -10.19 -1.68
C VAL A 63 -8.62 -10.31 -1.56
N SER A 64 -9.19 -9.89 -0.43
CA SER A 64 -10.64 -9.90 -0.22
C SER A 64 -11.34 -8.95 -1.20
N ALA A 65 -10.77 -7.76 -1.41
CA ALA A 65 -11.29 -6.77 -2.35
C ALA A 65 -11.23 -7.24 -3.82
N GLU A 66 -10.14 -7.90 -4.22
CA GLU A 66 -9.97 -8.36 -5.61
C GLU A 66 -10.69 -9.67 -5.93
N GLY A 67 -10.81 -10.58 -4.96
CA GLY A 67 -11.20 -11.96 -5.21
C GLY A 67 -12.70 -12.23 -5.08
N ASN A 68 -13.44 -11.42 -4.31
CA ASN A 68 -14.69 -11.87 -3.70
C ASN A 68 -14.51 -13.22 -2.95
N ILE A 69 -13.28 -13.47 -2.47
CA ILE A 69 -12.88 -14.68 -1.75
C ILE A 69 -12.67 -14.26 -0.31
N ILE A 70 -13.46 -14.85 0.61
CA ILE A 70 -13.26 -14.69 2.05
C ILE A 70 -12.08 -15.57 2.45
N LEU A 71 -10.88 -14.99 2.54
CA LEU A 71 -9.70 -15.68 3.04
C LEU A 71 -9.49 -15.40 4.53
N SER A 72 -9.22 -16.44 5.32
CA SER A 72 -8.82 -16.30 6.71
C SER A 72 -7.32 -15.99 6.83
N SER A 73 -6.94 -15.32 7.92
CA SER A 73 -5.52 -15.08 8.28
C SER A 73 -4.73 -16.41 8.36
N SER A 74 -5.36 -17.44 8.92
CA SER A 74 -4.79 -18.79 9.05
C SER A 74 -4.48 -19.47 7.71
N TYR A 75 -5.22 -19.15 6.64
CA TYR A 75 -4.95 -19.68 5.30
C TYR A 75 -3.75 -18.97 4.65
N ILE A 76 -3.66 -17.64 4.76
CA ILE A 76 -2.53 -16.87 4.23
C ILE A 76 -1.22 -17.30 4.90
N GLN A 77 -1.21 -17.48 6.22
CA GLN A 77 -0.02 -17.94 6.95
C GLN A 77 0.47 -19.30 6.46
N LYS A 78 -0.45 -20.25 6.20
CA LYS A 78 -0.12 -21.55 5.59
C LYS A 78 0.48 -21.39 4.19
N LEU A 79 -0.08 -20.51 3.34
CA LEU A 79 0.41 -20.28 1.99
C LEU A 79 1.79 -19.61 1.95
N LEU A 80 2.09 -18.75 2.92
CA LEU A 80 3.37 -18.07 3.06
C LEU A 80 4.46 -18.94 3.70
N LYS A 81 4.14 -20.18 4.12
CA LYS A 81 5.05 -21.10 4.82
C LYS A 81 5.74 -20.47 6.05
N LYS A 82 5.09 -19.49 6.69
CA LYS A 82 5.60 -18.89 7.94
C LYS A 82 5.22 -19.79 9.12
N PRO A 83 6.15 -20.14 10.03
CA PRO A 83 5.79 -20.71 11.31
C PRO A 83 4.98 -19.69 12.13
N CYS A 84 3.94 -20.20 12.79
CA CYS A 84 2.84 -19.43 13.39
C CYS A 84 3.32 -18.50 14.53
N PHE A 85 3.04 -17.19 14.43
CA PHE A 85 3.04 -16.29 15.61
C PHE A 85 1.62 -15.99 16.13
N LEU A 86 0.57 -16.19 15.32
CA LEU A 86 -0.81 -15.88 15.67
C LEU A 86 -1.73 -17.09 15.48
N LYS A 87 -1.65 -18.02 16.43
CA LYS A 87 -2.64 -19.09 16.60
C LYS A 87 -3.83 -18.61 17.45
N ILE A 88 -4.20 -17.32 17.34
CA ILE A 88 -5.11 -16.69 18.32
C ILE A 88 -6.53 -16.43 17.80
N PHE A 89 -6.82 -16.20 16.52
CA PHE A 89 -8.24 -16.13 16.10
C PHE A 89 -8.45 -16.50 14.63
N CYS A 90 -9.64 -17.06 14.36
CA CYS A 90 -10.24 -17.44 13.08
C CYS A 90 -10.07 -18.91 12.67
N GLU A 91 -10.96 -19.72 13.24
CA GLU A 91 -11.44 -20.98 12.71
C GLU A 91 -12.57 -20.77 11.67
N GLN A 92 -12.69 -21.75 10.77
CA GLN A 92 -13.59 -21.93 9.61
C GLN A 92 -13.45 -20.98 8.39
N ILE A 93 -13.22 -21.59 7.21
CA ILE A 93 -14.12 -21.55 6.03
C ILE A 93 -13.59 -22.49 4.92
N PHE A 94 -14.55 -23.12 4.22
CA PHE A 94 -14.45 -24.04 3.08
C PHE A 94 -13.74 -23.43 1.86
N ILE A 95 -12.86 -24.20 1.19
CA ILE A 95 -12.36 -23.85 -0.17
C ILE A 95 -12.56 -25.05 -1.12
N ASN A 96 -13.72 -25.07 -1.76
CA ASN A 96 -13.93 -25.79 -3.01
C ASN A 96 -13.36 -24.96 -4.16
N CYS A 97 -12.06 -25.11 -4.41
CA CYS A 97 -11.43 -24.67 -5.67
C CYS A 97 -10.62 -25.82 -6.26
N ILE A 98 -10.74 -25.97 -7.57
CA ILE A 98 -10.03 -26.93 -8.42
C ILE A 98 -8.52 -26.73 -8.22
N GLN A 99 -7.78 -27.84 -8.16
CA GLN A 99 -6.38 -27.90 -7.68
C GLN A 99 -5.40 -26.95 -8.42
N SER A 100 -5.66 -26.63 -9.69
CA SER A 100 -4.89 -25.67 -10.50
C SER A 100 -5.05 -24.22 -10.04
N ASP A 101 -6.25 -23.83 -9.62
CA ASP A 101 -6.55 -22.46 -9.18
C ASP A 101 -5.91 -22.18 -7.82
N LYS A 102 -5.77 -23.21 -6.98
CA LYS A 102 -5.07 -23.12 -5.69
C LYS A 102 -3.59 -22.78 -5.85
N GLN A 103 -2.90 -23.35 -6.84
CA GLN A 103 -1.49 -23.06 -7.08
C GLN A 103 -1.28 -21.63 -7.62
N ARG A 104 -2.11 -21.23 -8.59
CA ARG A 104 -2.06 -19.87 -9.15
C ARG A 104 -2.39 -18.81 -8.09
N LEU A 105 -3.42 -19.04 -7.28
CA LEU A 105 -3.79 -18.16 -6.16
C LEU A 105 -2.69 -18.08 -5.10
N SER A 106 -2.12 -19.22 -4.70
CA SER A 106 -0.98 -19.28 -3.76
C SER A 106 0.19 -18.44 -4.25
N LYS A 107 0.57 -18.58 -5.52
CA LYS A 107 1.64 -17.79 -6.13
C LYS A 107 1.31 -16.31 -6.18
N LYS A 108 0.07 -15.93 -6.48
CA LYS A 108 -0.42 -14.53 -6.43
C LYS A 108 -0.27 -13.95 -5.03
N ILE A 109 -0.70 -14.67 -3.99
CA ILE A 109 -0.60 -14.25 -2.59
C ILE A 109 0.86 -14.07 -2.18
N GLN A 110 1.73 -15.01 -2.54
CA GLN A 110 3.17 -14.92 -2.27
C GLN A 110 3.81 -13.70 -2.95
N ASN A 111 3.50 -13.47 -4.23
CA ASN A 111 4.03 -12.33 -4.97
C ASN A 111 3.53 -11.00 -4.42
N LEU A 112 2.25 -10.90 -4.05
CA LEU A 112 1.67 -9.71 -3.41
C LEU A 112 2.32 -9.43 -2.06
N HIS A 113 2.47 -10.46 -1.21
CA HIS A 113 3.15 -10.34 0.08
C HIS A 113 4.60 -9.84 -0.08
N GLY A 114 5.35 -10.42 -1.03
CA GLY A 114 6.71 -9.97 -1.32
C GLY A 114 6.75 -8.53 -1.85
N ALA A 115 5.80 -8.14 -2.70
CA ALA A 115 5.68 -6.76 -3.14
C ALA A 115 5.39 -5.80 -1.97
N ILE A 116 4.48 -6.16 -1.06
CA ILE A 116 4.16 -5.36 0.12
C ILE A 116 5.39 -5.12 0.99
N ILE A 117 6.11 -6.20 1.35
CA ILE A 117 7.29 -6.10 2.21
C ILE A 117 8.42 -5.31 1.56
N ASP A 118 8.67 -5.53 0.26
CA ASP A 118 9.83 -4.95 -0.40
C ASP A 118 9.62 -3.51 -0.86
N ILE A 119 8.38 -3.12 -1.17
CA ILE A 119 8.07 -1.85 -1.83
C ILE A 119 7.42 -0.85 -0.88
N PHE A 120 6.51 -1.32 -0.03
CA PHE A 120 5.74 -0.42 0.80
C PHE A 120 6.41 -0.23 2.16
N PRO A 121 6.60 1.02 2.59
CA PRO A 121 7.12 1.26 3.92
C PRO A 121 6.20 0.66 5.00
N PRO A 122 6.75 0.31 6.18
CA PRO A 122 5.94 -0.04 7.35
C PRO A 122 4.96 1.09 7.70
N ILE A 123 3.79 0.75 8.25
CA ILE A 123 2.76 1.74 8.65
C ILE A 123 3.30 2.85 9.56
N PHE A 124 4.28 2.53 10.41
CA PHE A 124 4.90 3.50 11.31
C PHE A 124 5.83 4.48 10.60
N PHE A 125 6.36 4.12 9.44
CA PHE A 125 7.37 4.89 8.71
C PHE A 125 6.96 5.07 7.24
N PRO A 126 5.80 5.71 6.94
CA PRO A 126 5.23 5.75 5.60
C PRO A 126 5.96 6.72 4.66
N ASP A 127 7.29 6.69 4.68
CA ASP A 127 8.14 7.50 3.82
C ASP A 127 8.33 6.79 2.48
N LEU A 128 7.41 7.08 1.57
CA LEU A 128 7.54 6.71 0.16
C LEU A 128 7.96 7.96 -0.61
N GLN A 129 9.22 8.01 -1.01
CA GLN A 129 9.77 9.13 -1.78
C GLN A 129 8.96 9.32 -3.08
N ILE A 130 8.28 10.46 -3.20
CA ILE A 130 7.40 10.76 -4.35
C ILE A 130 8.17 10.78 -5.67
N ASP A 131 9.47 11.07 -5.64
CA ASP A 131 10.37 11.03 -6.80
C ASP A 131 10.51 9.63 -7.40
N ARG A 132 10.28 8.59 -6.58
CA ARG A 132 10.28 7.19 -7.04
C ARG A 132 8.96 6.82 -7.70
N PHE A 133 7.93 7.66 -7.61
CA PHE A 133 6.65 7.43 -8.26
C PHE A 133 6.75 7.81 -9.75
N ILE A 134 7.43 6.94 -10.51
CA ILE A 134 7.62 7.03 -11.96
C ILE A 134 7.08 5.75 -12.64
N PRO A 135 6.84 5.75 -13.95
CA PRO A 135 6.31 4.58 -14.64
C PRO A 135 7.14 3.30 -14.48
N ASP A 136 8.47 3.43 -14.33
CA ASP A 136 9.35 2.28 -14.08
C ASP A 136 9.11 1.65 -12.70
N PHE A 137 8.67 2.42 -11.70
CA PHE A 137 8.23 1.86 -10.43
C PHE A 137 6.97 1.00 -10.60
N ALA A 138 6.00 1.45 -11.40
CA ALA A 138 4.81 0.65 -11.71
C ALA A 138 5.14 -0.63 -12.48
N LYS A 139 6.09 -0.57 -13.43
CA LYS A 139 6.59 -1.76 -14.13
C LYS A 139 7.29 -2.75 -13.18
N GLN A 140 8.08 -2.24 -12.23
CA GLN A 140 8.73 -3.07 -11.21
C GLN A 140 7.69 -3.76 -10.31
N LEU A 141 6.67 -3.01 -9.86
CA LEU A 141 5.56 -3.56 -9.08
C LEU A 141 4.82 -4.66 -9.86
N HIS A 142 4.45 -4.38 -11.10
CA HIS A 142 3.78 -5.37 -11.97
C HIS A 142 4.66 -6.59 -12.25
N ARG A 143 5.99 -6.42 -12.39
CA ARG A 143 6.93 -7.53 -12.54
C ARG A 143 6.94 -8.41 -11.29
N LYS A 144 7.01 -7.83 -10.09
CA LYS A 144 6.98 -8.60 -8.84
C LYS A 144 5.66 -9.35 -8.67
N ILE A 145 4.53 -8.66 -8.83
CA ILE A 145 3.20 -9.25 -8.68
C ILE A 145 2.96 -10.34 -9.74
N GLY A 146 3.32 -10.08 -10.99
CA GLY A 146 3.09 -10.97 -12.13
C GLY A 146 4.09 -12.12 -12.27
N ASN A 147 5.15 -12.17 -11.45
CA ASN A 147 6.24 -13.15 -11.61
C ASN A 147 5.74 -14.61 -11.57
N GLY A 148 5.94 -15.35 -12.66
CA GLY A 148 5.45 -16.73 -12.80
C GLY A 148 3.92 -16.87 -12.94
N LEU A 149 3.20 -15.75 -13.06
CA LEU A 149 1.75 -15.70 -13.32
C LEU A 149 1.42 -15.14 -14.70
N ILE A 150 2.26 -14.23 -15.19
CA ILE A 150 2.13 -13.50 -16.45
C ILE A 150 3.48 -13.57 -17.16
N LYS A 151 3.47 -13.97 -18.44
CA LYS A 151 4.70 -14.14 -19.24
C LYS A 151 5.47 -12.83 -19.40
N ASP A 152 4.77 -11.74 -19.68
CA ASP A 152 5.36 -10.43 -20.01
C ASP A 152 5.27 -9.45 -18.82
N ALA A 153 5.45 -9.96 -17.60
CA ALA A 153 5.31 -9.17 -16.38
C ALA A 153 6.31 -8.00 -16.33
N GLY A 154 5.77 -6.78 -16.29
CA GLY A 154 6.52 -5.53 -16.20
C GLY A 154 6.72 -4.85 -17.55
N GLN A 155 6.10 -5.38 -18.59
CA GLN A 155 5.99 -4.74 -19.90
C GLN A 155 4.61 -4.13 -20.10
N TYR A 156 4.53 -3.10 -20.93
CA TYR A 156 3.24 -2.63 -21.41
C TYR A 156 2.62 -3.67 -22.34
N ARG A 157 1.30 -3.75 -22.35
CA ARG A 157 0.60 -4.60 -23.31
C ARG A 157 0.86 -4.12 -24.74
N THR A 158 0.94 -5.07 -25.65
CA THR A 158 1.12 -4.83 -27.09
C THR A 158 -0.17 -5.03 -27.89
N LYS A 159 -1.22 -5.57 -27.23
CA LYS A 159 -2.50 -5.89 -27.86
C LYS A 159 -3.60 -4.92 -27.42
N PHE A 160 -4.57 -4.73 -28.30
CA PHE A 160 -5.83 -4.05 -27.99
C PHE A 160 -6.67 -4.96 -27.10
N VAL A 161 -7.17 -4.41 -26.00
CA VAL A 161 -7.98 -5.12 -25.01
C VAL A 161 -9.08 -4.19 -24.49
N LYS A 162 -10.19 -4.77 -24.04
CA LYS A 162 -11.29 -4.06 -23.38
C LYS A 162 -11.48 -4.58 -21.96
N ALA A 163 -12.10 -3.77 -21.10
CA ALA A 163 -12.50 -4.21 -19.78
C ALA A 163 -13.46 -5.40 -19.88
N ALA A 164 -13.36 -6.35 -18.95
CA ALA A 164 -14.31 -7.45 -18.90
C ALA A 164 -15.68 -6.88 -18.52
N GLN A 165 -16.75 -7.35 -19.17
CA GLN A 165 -18.13 -6.97 -18.88
C GLN A 165 -18.49 -5.49 -19.17
N GLU A 166 -17.60 -4.73 -19.80
CA GLU A 166 -17.83 -3.33 -20.17
C GLU A 166 -17.45 -3.09 -21.64
N ASP A 167 -18.02 -2.04 -22.24
CA ASP A 167 -17.67 -1.57 -23.58
C ASP A 167 -16.52 -0.56 -23.58
N HIS A 168 -15.88 -0.37 -22.41
CA HIS A 168 -14.72 0.47 -22.30
C HIS A 168 -13.48 -0.21 -22.92
N VAL A 169 -13.05 0.32 -24.07
CA VAL A 169 -11.81 -0.08 -24.72
C VAL A 169 -10.64 0.66 -24.07
N TYR A 170 -9.65 -0.10 -23.60
CA TYR A 170 -8.46 0.52 -23.04
C TYR A 170 -7.65 1.22 -24.14
N ILE A 171 -6.85 2.23 -23.74
CA ILE A 171 -6.02 3.04 -24.65
C ILE A 171 -5.21 2.23 -25.68
N SER A 172 -4.94 2.76 -26.86
CA SER A 172 -4.13 2.02 -27.85
C SER A 172 -2.72 1.70 -27.33
N PRO A 173 -2.15 0.51 -27.62
CA PRO A 173 -0.82 0.09 -27.12
C PRO A 173 0.31 1.09 -27.36
N ASN A 174 0.32 1.72 -28.54
CA ASN A 174 1.30 2.73 -28.94
C ASN A 174 1.23 4.03 -28.11
N LEU A 175 0.12 4.29 -27.42
CA LEU A 175 -0.08 5.50 -26.61
C LEU A 175 0.11 5.24 -25.10
N ILE A 176 0.29 3.99 -24.67
CA ILE A 176 0.37 3.64 -23.25
C ILE A 176 1.53 4.35 -22.56
N LYS A 177 2.72 4.33 -23.19
CA LYS A 177 3.93 4.91 -22.61
C LYS A 177 3.73 6.40 -22.32
N ASP A 178 3.38 7.17 -23.35
CA ASP A 178 3.20 8.62 -23.25
C ASP A 178 2.12 8.98 -22.23
N ARG A 179 1.04 8.19 -22.17
CA ARG A 179 -0.03 8.41 -21.19
C ARG A 179 0.41 8.09 -19.77
N MET A 180 1.21 7.04 -19.56
CA MET A 180 1.78 6.70 -18.25
C MET A 180 2.77 7.77 -17.80
N ASP A 181 3.65 8.25 -18.67
CA ASP A 181 4.58 9.33 -18.36
C ASP A 181 3.82 10.58 -17.90
N THR A 182 2.77 10.95 -18.64
CA THR A 182 1.87 12.07 -18.30
C THR A 182 1.20 11.86 -16.93
N LEU A 183 0.56 10.71 -16.73
CA LEU A 183 -0.17 10.39 -15.49
C LEU A 183 0.75 10.48 -14.27
N PHE A 184 1.93 9.87 -14.34
CA PHE A 184 2.86 9.87 -13.22
C PHE A 184 3.45 11.28 -12.97
N SER A 185 3.67 12.10 -13.99
CA SER A 185 4.05 13.51 -13.80
C SER A 185 2.99 14.28 -13.03
N GLN A 186 1.74 14.20 -13.47
CA GLN A 186 0.60 14.87 -12.83
C GLN A 186 0.42 14.41 -11.38
N CYS A 187 0.60 13.13 -11.10
CA CYS A 187 0.59 12.63 -9.72
C CYS A 187 1.72 13.26 -8.89
N ARG A 188 2.96 13.28 -9.39
CA ARG A 188 4.09 13.87 -8.65
C ARG A 188 3.91 15.37 -8.44
N GLU A 189 3.39 16.12 -9.40
CA GLU A 189 3.07 17.54 -9.22
C GLU A 189 2.02 17.72 -8.11
N LYS A 190 0.87 17.05 -8.24
CA LYS A 190 -0.25 17.19 -7.31
C LYS A 190 0.07 16.75 -5.88
N PHE A 191 0.86 15.68 -5.73
CA PHE A 191 1.18 15.12 -4.42
C PHE A 191 2.52 15.64 -3.87
N GLY A 192 3.47 16.02 -4.72
CA GLY A 192 4.75 16.61 -4.32
C GLY A 192 4.60 17.99 -3.68
N GLU A 193 3.69 18.83 -4.21
CA GLU A 193 3.38 20.14 -3.63
C GLU A 193 2.82 20.06 -2.19
N ARG A 194 2.13 18.96 -1.85
CA ARG A 194 1.61 18.74 -0.49
C ARG A 194 2.71 18.50 0.56
N PHE A 195 3.94 18.17 0.14
CA PHE A 195 5.08 17.95 1.04
C PHE A 195 6.00 19.16 1.16
N THR A 196 6.01 20.08 0.19
CA THR A 196 6.78 21.34 0.27
C THR A 196 6.05 22.44 1.03
N VAL A 197 4.72 22.52 0.97
CA VAL A 197 3.95 23.63 1.61
C VAL A 197 3.79 23.45 3.14
N ARG A 198 4.24 22.34 3.73
CA ARG A 198 4.23 22.11 5.21
C ARG A 198 5.62 22.13 5.86
N GLY A 199 6.64 22.61 5.15
CA GLY A 199 8.05 22.55 5.55
C GLY A 199 8.68 23.85 6.04
N SER A 200 7.92 24.94 6.20
CA SER A 200 8.49 26.21 6.60
C SER A 200 7.48 27.06 7.36
N TYR A 201 7.37 26.82 8.67
CA TYR A 201 7.16 27.80 9.75
C TYR A 201 7.58 27.17 11.07
#